data_AF-A3U050-F1
#
_entry.id   AF-A3U050-F1
#
_cell.length_a   1.000
_cell.length_b   1.000
_cell.length_c   1.000
_cell.angle_alpha   90.00
_cell.angle_beta   90.00
_cell.angle_gamma   90.00
#
_symmetry.space_group_name_H-M   'P 1'
#
loop_
_entity.id
_entity.type
_entity.pdbx_description
1 polymer ?
#
loop_
_entity_poly.entity_id
_entity_poly.type
_entity_poly.pdbx_seq_one_letter_code
_entity_poly.pdbx_strand_id
1 'polypeptide(L)' 'MKRFEYEILFFEVKKTKDFETMRRTLNDHGADGWEVISAEAGDYGYTTFLKRELDPNTASGAP' A
#
# COMPACT_ATOMS: atom_id res chain seq x y z
N MET A 1 -6.33 13.08 -17.90
CA MET A 1 -6.90 12.20 -16.86
C MET A 1 -5.76 11.63 -16.05
N LYS A 2 -5.82 11.71 -14.72
CA LYS A 2 -4.84 11.06 -13.86
C LYS A 2 -4.97 9.54 -13.99
N ARG A 3 -3.83 8.84 -14.07
CA ARG A 3 -3.78 7.37 -14.07
C ARG A 3 -3.32 6.93 -12.68
N PHE A 4 -3.84 5.81 -12.22
CA PHE A 4 -3.47 5.24 -10.93
C PHE A 4 -3.14 3.76 -11.11
N GLU A 5 -2.15 3.31 -10.37
CA GLU A 5 -1.93 1.89 -10.08
C GLU A 5 -2.49 1.56 -8.69
N TYR A 6 -2.80 0.28 -8.48
CA TYR A 6 -3.42 -0.21 -7.26
C TYR A 6 -2.67 -1.44 -6.76
N GLU A 7 -2.57 -1.56 -5.45
CA GLU A 7 -1.96 -2.70 -4.78
C GLU A 7 -2.83 -3.09 -3.57
N ILE A 8 -2.87 -4.39 -3.28
CA ILE A 8 -3.61 -4.95 -2.16
C ILE A 8 -2.60 -5.68 -1.28
N LEU A 9 -2.49 -5.25 -0.03
CA LEU A 9 -1.60 -5.86 0.95
C LEU A 9 -2.44 -6.48 2.06
N PHE A 10 -2.17 -7.75 2.37
CA PHE A 10 -2.73 -8.42 3.54
C PHE A 10 -1.67 -8.50 4.64
N PHE A 11 -2.03 -8.03 5.83
CA PHE A 11 -1.20 -8.10 7.02
C PHE A 11 -1.86 -9.04 8.01
N GLU A 12 -1.23 -10.19 8.26
CA GLU A 12 -1.61 -11.02 9.41
C GLU A 12 -1.23 -10.28 10.70
N VAL A 13 -2.20 -10.07 11.59
CA VAL A 13 -1.99 -9.37 12.86
C VAL A 13 -2.53 -10.22 14.00
N LYS A 14 -1.62 -10.85 14.75
CA LYS A 14 -1.95 -11.73 15.88
C LYS A 14 -1.50 -11.14 17.23
N LYS A 15 -0.51 -10.24 17.21
CA LYS A 15 0.13 -9.64 18.39
C LYS A 15 0.50 -8.18 18.11
N THR A 16 0.74 -7.39 19.16
CA THR A 16 1.09 -5.96 19.05
C THR A 16 2.28 -5.68 18.12
N LYS A 17 3.28 -6.56 18.11
CA LYS A 17 4.45 -6.44 17.23
C LYS A 17 4.10 -6.51 15.73
N ASP A 18 3.03 -7.19 15.37
CA ASP A 18 2.60 -7.32 13.97
C ASP A 18 2.06 -5.98 13.44
N PHE A 19 1.49 -5.14 14.31
CA PHE A 19 1.13 -3.76 13.97
C PHE A 19 2.37 -2.91 13.65
N GLU A 20 3.50 -3.14 14.30
CA GLU A 20 4.73 -2.42 13.98
C GLU A 20 5.24 -2.77 12.58
N THR A 21 5.14 -4.05 12.20
CA THR A 21 5.47 -4.53 10.86
C THR A 21 4.52 -3.90 9.82
N MET A 22 3.21 -3.97 10.05
CA MET A 22 2.22 -3.34 9.17
C MET A 22 2.49 -1.84 9.00
N ARG A 23 2.71 -1.12 10.11
CA ARG A 23 3.02 0.31 10.10
C ARG A 23 4.29 0.61 9.29
N ARG A 24 5.33 -0.20 9.45
CA ARG A 24 6.58 -0.02 8.69
C ARG A 24 6.35 -0.20 7.20
N THR A 25 5.71 -1.30 6.79
CA THR A 25 5.44 -1.57 5.38
C THR A 25 4.60 -0.47 4.73
N LEU A 26 3.54 0.00 5.41
CA LEU A 26 2.69 1.07 4.89
C LEU A 26 3.44 2.41 4.80
N ASN A 27 4.34 2.71 5.74
CA ASN A 27 5.18 3.91 5.68
C ASN A 27 6.20 3.84 4.54
N ASP A 28 6.80 2.67 4.30
CA ASP A 28 7.72 2.47 3.18
C ASP A 28 6.98 2.69 1.85
N HIS A 29 5.77 2.12 1.69
CA HIS A 29 4.91 2.39 0.52
C HIS A 29 4.53 3.88 0.42
N GLY A 30 4.22 4.53 1.54
CA GLY A 30 3.94 5.96 1.57
C GLY A 30 5.11 6.81 1.08
N ALA A 31 6.35 6.43 1.39
CA ALA A 31 7.55 7.07 0.87
C ALA A 31 7.71 6.88 -0.65
N ASP A 32 7.21 5.77 -1.19
CA ASP A 32 7.15 5.47 -2.63
C ASP A 32 5.93 6.08 -3.35
N GLY A 33 5.15 6.92 -2.66
CA GLY A 33 4.00 7.65 -3.22
C GLY A 33 2.67 6.90 -3.18
N TRP A 34 2.59 5.78 -2.46
CA TRP A 34 1.35 5.06 -2.27
C TRP A 34 0.48 5.67 -1.17
N GLU A 35 -0.83 5.66 -1.40
CA GLU A 35 -1.84 6.12 -0.48
C GLU A 35 -2.77 4.96 -0.10
N VAL A 36 -2.96 4.71 1.19
CA VAL A 36 -3.98 3.77 1.68
C VAL A 36 -5.36 4.39 1.48
N ILE A 37 -6.22 3.74 0.70
CA ILE A 37 -7.60 4.20 0.43
C ILE A 37 -8.63 3.46 1.28
N SER A 38 -8.34 2.23 1.69
CA SER A 38 -9.19 1.46 2.60
C SER A 38 -8.35 0.45 3.37
N ALA A 39 -8.79 0.14 4.58
CA ALA A 39 -8.25 -0.93 5.41
C ALA A 39 -9.42 -1.69 6.04
N GLU A 40 -9.58 -2.96 5.67
CA GLU A 40 -10.63 -3.83 6.13
C GLU A 40 -10.07 -4.82 7.16
N ALA A 41 -10.70 -4.89 8.33
CA ALA A 41 -10.37 -5.89 9.33
C ALA A 41 -11.01 -7.24 8.97
N GLY A 42 -10.24 -8.31 9.03
CA GLY A 42 -10.70 -9.69 8.95
C GLY A 42 -10.30 -10.48 10.19
N ASP A 43 -10.70 -11.76 10.24
CA ASP A 43 -10.49 -12.62 11.43
C ASP A 43 -9.02 -12.78 11.84
N TYR A 44 -8.09 -12.58 10.91
CA TYR A 44 -6.65 -12.83 11.12
C TYR A 44 -5.77 -11.61 10.88
N GLY A 45 -6.34 -10.43 10.61
CA GLY A 45 -5.55 -9.24 10.31
C GLY A 45 -6.27 -8.20 9.47
N TYR A 46 -5.52 -7.46 8.66
CA TYR A 46 -6.03 -6.35 7.86
C TYR A 46 -5.71 -6.53 6.39
N THR A 47 -6.71 -6.33 5.53
CA THR A 47 -6.53 -6.15 4.09
C THR A 47 -6.53 -4.66 3.81
N THR A 48 -5.43 -4.15 3.27
CA THR A 48 -5.31 -2.74 2.89
C THR A 48 -5.29 -2.59 1.38
N PHE A 49 -5.99 -1.59 0.89
CA PHE A 49 -6.05 -1.22 -0.51
C PHE A 49 -5.27 0.08 -0.66
N LEU A 50 -4.30 0.08 -1.55
CA LEU A 50 -3.44 1.21 -1.84
C LEU A 50 -3.63 1.65 -3.29
N LYS A 51 -3.43 2.94 -3.53
CA LYS A 51 -3.29 3.51 -4.87
C LYS A 51 -2.01 4.33 -4.95
N ARG A 52 -1.43 4.45 -6.14
CA ARG A 52 -0.38 5.43 -6.42
C ARG A 52 -0.69 6.13 -7.73
N GLU A 53 -0.47 7.44 -7.78
CA GLU A 53 -0.60 8.20 -9.02
C GLU A 53 0.54 7.83 -9.97
N LEU A 54 0.18 7.43 -11.19
CA LEU A 54 1.15 7.18 -12.25
C LEU A 54 1.50 8.51 -12.90
N ASP A 55 2.73 8.97 -12.66
CA ASP A 55 3.31 10.06 -13.41
C ASP A 55 3.41 9.66 -14.90
N PRO A 56 2.79 10.43 -15.82
CA PRO A 56 2.84 10.12 -17.24
C PRO A 56 4.27 10.19 -17.82
N ASN A 57 5.21 10.81 -17.10
CA ASN A 57 6.61 10.95 -17.52
C ASN A 57 7.50 9.77 -17.11
N THR A 58 7.07 8.94 -16.15
CA THR A 58 7.85 7.79 -15.66
C THR A 58 7.57 6.52 -16.47
N ALA A 59 6.48 6.50 -17.24
CA ALA A 59 6.15 5.42 -18.19
C ALA A 59 6.98 5.44 -19.48
N SER A 60 7.86 6.44 -19.67
CA SER A 60 8.71 6.56 -20.87
C SER A 60 10.15 6.07 -20.67
N GLY A 61 10.47 5.48 -19.51
CA GLY A 61 11.75 4.81 -19.26
C GLY A 61 11.78 3.39 -19.81
N ALA A 62 11.76 3.23 -21.14
CA ALA A 62 12.22 2.00 -21.77
C ALA A 62 13.75 2.06 -21.95
N PRO A 63 14.51 1.00 -21.61
CA PRO A 63 15.94 0.91 -21.96
C PRO A 63 16.16 0.86 -23.48
#